data_AF-A0A8G1YU75-F1
#
_entry.id   AF-A0A8G1YU75-F1
#
_cell.length_a   1.000
_cell.length_b   1.000
_cell.length_c   1.000
_cell.angle_alpha   90.00
_cell.angle_beta   90.00
_cell.angle_gamma   90.00
#
_symmetry.space_group_name_H-M   'P 1'
#
loop_
_entity.id
_entity.type
_entity.pdbx_description
1 polymer ?
#
loop_
_entity_poly.entity_id
_entity_poly.type
_entity_poly.pdbx_seq_one_letter_code
_entity_poly.pdbx_strand_id
1 'polypeptide(L)' 'MMTSRPETEDHLETDNVERGLRFLAETPRHLRGPSVPALKRLGLSAKDACEVLRIHGMKMARAG' A
#
# COMPACT_ATOMS: atom_id res chain seq x y z
N MET A 1 -28.72 18.22 -20.40
CA MET A 1 -27.40 18.56 -19.83
C MET A 1 -27.04 17.42 -18.88
N MET A 2 -26.22 16.46 -19.33
CA MET A 2 -25.76 15.35 -18.49
C MET A 2 -24.41 15.76 -17.91
N THR A 3 -24.33 15.97 -16.60
CA THR A 3 -23.06 16.22 -15.90
C THR A 3 -22.35 14.88 -15.71
N SER A 4 -21.36 14.60 -16.55
CA SER A 4 -20.44 13.47 -16.36
C SER A 4 -19.72 13.63 -15.02
N ARG A 5 -19.93 12.68 -14.10
CA ARG A 5 -19.12 12.55 -12.89
C ARG A 5 -17.74 12.04 -13.30
N PRO A 6 -16.62 12.56 -12.76
CA PRO A 6 -15.31 11.99 -13.05
C PRO A 6 -15.20 10.59 -12.42
N GLU A 7 -15.08 9.55 -13.25
CA GLU A 7 -14.95 8.14 -12.85
C GLU A 7 -13.52 7.76 -12.41
N THR A 8 -12.81 8.57 -11.63
CA THR A 8 -11.34 8.37 -11.46
C THR A 8 -10.78 8.32 -10.04
N GLU A 9 -11.60 8.29 -8.99
CA GLU A 9 -11.06 8.38 -7.61
C GLU A 9 -10.83 7.02 -6.91
N ASP A 10 -11.60 5.97 -7.21
CA ASP A 10 -11.47 4.67 -6.52
C ASP A 10 -10.25 3.83 -6.95
N HIS A 11 -9.81 3.96 -8.20
CA HIS A 11 -8.71 3.13 -8.73
C HIS A 11 -7.34 3.49 -8.14
N LEU A 12 -7.16 4.74 -7.69
CA LEU A 12 -5.88 5.24 -7.16
C LEU A 12 -5.58 4.71 -5.74
N GLU A 13 -6.60 4.54 -4.89
CA GLU A 13 -6.40 3.99 -3.54
C GLU A 13 -5.96 2.52 -3.61
N THR A 14 -6.54 1.75 -4.55
CA THR A 14 -6.20 0.33 -4.74
C THR A 14 -4.77 0.16 -5.29
N ASP A 15 -4.36 1.02 -6.24
CA ASP A 15 -3.02 1.00 -6.84
C ASP A 15 -1.91 1.24 -5.80
N ASN A 16 -2.13 2.20 -4.90
CA ASN A 16 -1.16 2.51 -3.84
C ASN A 16 -0.96 1.36 -2.85
N VAL A 17 -2.04 0.66 -2.46
CA VAL A 17 -1.96 -0.49 -1.57
C VAL A 17 -1.22 -1.65 -2.23
N GLU A 18 -1.54 -1.97 -3.49
CA GLU A 18 -0.82 -3.02 -4.23
C GLU A 18 0.66 -2.70 -4.40
N ARG A 19 0.99 -1.45 -4.74
CA ARG A 19 2.38 -1.00 -4.85
C ARG A 19 3.13 -1.12 -3.53
N GLY A 20 2.50 -0.74 -2.42
CA GLY A 20 3.06 -0.93 -1.08
C GLY A 20 3.30 -2.40 -0.74
N LEU A 21 2.36 -3.28 -1.09
CA LEU A 21 2.50 -4.73 -0.86
C LEU A 21 3.66 -5.33 -1.65
N ARG A 22 3.81 -4.98 -2.93
CA ARG A 22 4.94 -5.43 -3.77
C ARG A 22 6.26 -4.96 -3.16
N PHE A 23 6.35 -3.69 -2.80
CA PHE A 23 7.54 -3.14 -2.14
C PHE A 23 7.92 -3.91 -0.86
N LEU A 24 6.97 -4.24 0.02
CA LEU A 24 7.28 -4.98 1.24
C LEU A 24 7.71 -6.43 0.99
N ALA A 25 7.20 -7.05 -0.09
CA ALA A 25 7.57 -8.41 -0.48
C ALA A 25 8.95 -8.47 -1.16
N GLU A 26 9.26 -7.48 -2.00
CA GLU A 26 10.50 -7.42 -2.78
C GLU A 26 11.66 -6.78 -2.01
N THR A 27 11.37 -5.95 -0.99
CA THR A 27 12.40 -5.24 -0.22
C THR A 27 12.49 -5.80 1.20
N PRO A 28 13.51 -6.63 1.50
CA PRO A 28 13.76 -7.15 2.84
C PRO A 28 13.88 -6.05 3.91
N ARG A 29 13.44 -6.37 5.13
CA ARG A 29 13.40 -5.42 6.26
C ARG A 29 14.76 -4.75 6.54
N HIS A 30 15.86 -5.47 6.39
CA HIS A 30 17.21 -4.93 6.63
C HIS A 30 17.62 -3.85 5.60
N LEU A 31 17.00 -3.82 4.41
CA LEU A 31 17.24 -2.81 3.38
C LEU A 31 16.26 -1.63 3.47
N ARG A 32 14.96 -1.89 3.69
CA ARG A 32 13.95 -0.82 3.76
C ARG A 32 13.89 -0.09 5.10
N GLY A 33 14.34 -0.74 6.17
CA GLY A 33 14.17 -0.25 7.54
C GLY A 33 12.72 -0.36 8.03
N PRO A 34 12.26 0.54 8.92
CA PRO A 34 10.90 0.53 9.44
C PRO A 34 9.85 0.69 8.33
N SER A 35 8.80 -0.14 8.38
CA SER A 35 7.84 -0.24 7.27
C SER A 35 7.06 1.04 6.98
N VAL A 36 6.51 1.71 8.00
CA VAL A 36 5.67 2.91 7.80
C VAL A 36 6.47 4.06 7.18
N PRO A 37 7.65 4.46 7.70
CA PRO A 37 8.49 5.47 7.04
C PRO A 37 8.87 5.10 5.59
N ALA A 38 9.15 3.82 5.31
CA ALA A 38 9.49 3.38 3.97
C ALA A 38 8.31 3.54 3.00
N LEU A 39 7.10 3.15 3.41
CA LEU A 39 5.87 3.32 2.62
C LEU A 39 5.52 4.80 2.42
N LYS A 40 5.71 5.66 3.42
CA LYS A 40 5.53 7.10 3.27
C LYS A 40 6.52 7.71 2.26
N ARG A 41 7.77 7.23 2.23
CA ARG A 41 8.78 7.66 1.21
C ARG A 41 8.41 7.21 -0.20
N LEU A 42 7.62 6.15 -0.36
CA LEU A 42 7.01 5.77 -1.64
C LEU A 42 5.90 6.72 -2.08
N GLY A 43 5.39 7.57 -1.19
CA GLY A 43 4.26 8.47 -1.46
C GLY A 43 2.90 7.94 -1.00
N LEU A 44 2.88 6.86 -0.19
CA LEU A 44 1.62 6.38 0.41
C LEU A 44 1.18 7.29 1.56
N SER A 45 -0.13 7.47 1.69
CA SER A 45 -0.71 8.11 2.86
C SER A 45 -0.50 7.25 4.11
N ALA A 46 -0.72 7.84 5.30
CA ALA A 46 -0.67 7.07 6.55
C ALA A 46 -1.75 5.98 6.59
N LYS A 47 -2.94 6.25 6.02
CA LYS A 47 -4.05 5.29 5.90
C LYS A 47 -3.61 4.09 5.05
N ASP A 48 -3.06 4.33 3.86
CA ASP A 48 -2.63 3.27 2.95
C ASP A 48 -1.47 2.48 3.53
N ALA A 49 -0.51 3.14 4.18
CA ALA A 49 0.61 2.46 4.82
C ALA A 49 0.14 1.49 5.92
N CYS A 50 -0.86 1.87 6.72
CA CYS A 50 -1.46 0.99 7.72
C CYS A 50 -2.20 -0.18 7.08
N GLU A 51 -2.97 0.07 6.01
CA GLU A 51 -3.72 -0.97 5.31
C GLU A 51 -2.80 -2.00 4.63
N VAL A 52 -1.73 -1.53 3.98
CA VAL A 52 -0.67 -2.38 3.43
C VAL A 52 -0.07 -3.28 4.51
N LEU A 53 0.20 -2.74 5.71
CA LEU A 53 0.77 -3.53 6.81
C LEU A 53 -0.21 -4.55 7.37
N ARG A 54 -1.49 -4.19 7.48
CA ARG A 54 -2.55 -5.12 7.88
C ARG A 54 -2.60 -6.32 6.93
N ILE A 55 -2.68 -6.06 5.63
CA ILE A 55 -2.75 -7.11 4.60
C ILE A 55 -1.46 -7.93 4.57
N HIS A 56 -0.30 -7.28 4.58
CA HIS A 56 1.00 -7.97 4.55
C HIS A 56 1.18 -8.87 5.79
N GLY A 57 0.83 -8.39 6.98
CA GLY A 57 0.87 -9.17 8.22
C GLY A 57 -0.02 -10.40 8.16
N MET A 58 -1.25 -10.27 7.65
CA MET A 58 -2.15 -11.42 7.44
C MET A 58 -1.59 -12.45 6.46
N LYS A 59 -0.94 -11.99 5.37
CA LYS A 59 -0.30 -12.89 4.40
C LYS A 59 0.86 -13.66 5.03
N MET A 60 1.69 -13.01 5.84
CA MET A 60 2.80 -13.67 6.54
C MET A 60 2.32 -14.66 7.59
N ALA A 61 1.27 -14.32 8.35
CA ALA A 61 0.70 -15.21 9.36
C ALA A 61 0.07 -16.48 8.77
N ARG A 62 -0.36 -16.47 7.51
CA ARG A 62 -0.87 -17.65 6.79
C ARG A 62 0.22 -18.50 6.14
N ALA A 63 1.44 -17.97 6.02
CA ALA A 63 2.56 -18.63 5.35
C ALA A 63 3.47 -19.39 6.33
N GLY A 64 3.29 -19.20 7.64
CA GLY A 64 3.93 -19.98 8.71
C GLY A 64 2.99 -21.03 9.27
#